data_AF-A0A9X0WGD5-F1
#
_entry.id   AF-A0A9X0WGD5-F1
#
_cell.length_a   1.000
_cell.length_b   1.000
_cell.length_c   1.000
_cell.angle_alpha   90.00
_cell.angle_beta   90.00
_cell.angle_gamma   90.00
#
_symmetry.space_group_name_H-M   'P 1'
#
loop_
_entity.id
_entity.type
_entity.pdbx_description
1 polymer ?
#
loop_
_entity_poly.entity_id
_entity_poly.type
_entity_poly.pdbx_seq_one_letter_code
_entity_poly.pdbx_strand_id
1 'polypeptide(L)'
;MFKSNGAASSETPKKAKNTDQGSLLIALLPLVILYVAAITLISLTRSDLSGTIPYWETFLPVVAFISLLSGFGPAYVRDQPSLLYVLQQALHWGILIGLLWLLHTQGVRASLNEQEYLIMMLYLLGLGSLLAGLHMDWKFAVFGAFMVFCTFVLSSPENTALLGTIGDTFGITNAQEHPMTFIAITGCVAFLASTLILIGTRGAIMSKRAAAARA
;
A
#
# COMPACT_ATOMS: atom_id res chain seq x y z
N MET A 1 0.13 71.87 -6.39
CA MET A 1 1.29 71.36 -5.61
C MET A 1 0.88 71.44 -4.15
N PHE A 2 0.71 70.40 -3.33
CA PHE A 2 1.21 69.02 -3.32
C PHE A 2 0.13 68.08 -2.75
N LYS A 3 0.19 66.81 -3.17
CA LYS A 3 -0.72 65.69 -2.86
C LYS A 3 -0.18 64.88 -1.67
N SER A 4 -1.09 64.16 -1.01
CA SER A 4 -0.97 63.39 0.25
C SER A 4 0.33 62.61 0.52
N ASN A 5 0.78 62.64 1.78
CA ASN A 5 1.64 61.59 2.34
C ASN A 5 0.77 60.54 3.03
N GLY A 6 0.71 59.37 2.40
CA GLY A 6 0.00 58.20 2.89
C GLY A 6 0.67 57.62 4.13
N ALA A 7 -0.15 57.27 5.11
CA ALA A 7 0.22 56.36 6.19
C ALA A 7 0.53 54.99 5.56
N ALA A 8 1.79 54.57 5.64
CA ALA A 8 2.19 53.22 5.31
C ALA A 8 1.60 52.26 6.35
N SER A 9 0.57 51.52 5.95
CA SER A 9 0.08 50.35 6.68
C SER A 9 1.18 49.29 6.62
N SER A 10 1.86 49.04 7.75
CA SER A 10 2.77 47.92 7.90
C SER A 10 1.95 46.64 8.03
N GLU A 11 1.54 46.05 6.92
CA GLU A 11 1.03 44.68 6.91
C GLU A 11 2.18 43.72 7.24
N THR A 12 2.22 43.24 8.48
CA THR A 12 3.02 42.07 8.84
C THR A 12 2.59 40.89 7.97
N PRO A 13 3.52 40.21 7.28
CA PRO A 13 3.17 39.04 6.47
C PRO A 13 2.72 37.92 7.42
N LYS A 14 1.45 37.54 7.34
CA LYS A 14 0.93 36.33 8.00
C LYS A 14 1.75 35.14 7.53
N LYS A 15 2.58 34.63 8.44
CA LYS A 15 3.39 33.41 8.30
C LYS A 15 2.46 32.23 8.04
N ALA A 16 2.22 31.90 6.77
CA ALA A 16 1.53 30.69 6.36
C ALA A 16 2.42 29.49 6.71
N LYS A 17 2.21 28.89 7.89
CA LYS A 17 3.01 27.77 8.38
C LYS A 17 2.12 26.60 8.82
N ASN A 18 2.39 25.44 8.22
CA ASN A 18 2.19 24.08 8.73
C ASN A 18 0.84 23.33 8.64
N THR A 19 -0.20 23.81 7.97
CA THR A 19 -1.44 23.00 7.84
C THR A 19 -1.29 21.85 6.83
N ASP A 20 -0.50 22.05 5.76
CA ASP A 20 -0.44 21.10 4.63
C ASP A 20 0.51 19.91 4.91
N GLN A 21 1.61 20.13 5.65
CA GLN A 21 2.56 19.09 6.04
C GLN A 21 1.96 18.06 7.01
N GLY A 22 1.18 18.50 8.01
CA GLY A 22 0.49 17.59 8.94
C GLY A 22 -0.53 16.70 8.25
N SER A 23 -1.21 17.24 7.23
CA SER A 23 -2.17 16.50 6.41
C SER A 23 -1.51 15.38 5.58
N LEU A 24 -0.27 15.60 5.10
CA LEU A 24 0.47 14.58 4.35
C LEU A 24 0.98 13.46 5.25
N LEU A 25 1.51 13.77 6.44
CA LEU A 25 1.99 12.76 7.38
C LEU A 25 0.85 11.81 7.83
N ILE A 26 -0.33 12.37 8.12
CA ILE A 26 -1.53 11.57 8.45
C ILE A 26 -1.95 10.70 7.25
N ALA A 27 -1.84 11.21 6.03
CA ALA A 27 -2.18 10.45 4.83
C ALA A 27 -1.18 9.32 4.51
N LEU A 28 0.09 9.48 4.91
CA LEU A 28 1.13 8.46 4.75
C LEU A 28 1.04 7.35 5.80
N LEU A 29 0.49 7.65 6.98
CA LEU A 29 0.45 6.71 8.09
C LEU A 29 -0.09 5.31 7.71
N PRO A 30 -1.23 5.16 7.00
CA PRO A 30 -1.72 3.84 6.64
C PRO A 30 -0.78 3.10 5.69
N LEU A 31 -0.09 3.82 4.81
CA LEU A 31 0.87 3.25 3.88
C LEU A 31 2.13 2.77 4.61
N VAL A 32 2.63 3.57 5.55
CA VAL A 32 3.77 3.19 6.40
C VAL A 32 3.43 1.93 7.20
N ILE A 33 2.24 1.88 7.82
CA ILE A 33 1.78 0.72 8.57
C ILE A 33 1.77 -0.53 7.68
N LEU A 34 1.21 -0.44 6.45
CA LEU A 34 1.15 -1.57 5.52
C LEU A 34 2.54 -2.15 5.20
N TYR A 35 3.48 -1.30 4.78
CA TYR A 35 4.81 -1.76 4.37
C TYR A 35 5.66 -2.23 5.54
N VAL A 36 5.65 -1.51 6.67
CA VAL A 36 6.40 -1.90 7.86
C VAL A 36 5.86 -3.22 8.43
N ALA A 37 4.54 -3.36 8.53
CA ALA A 37 3.93 -4.61 8.99
C ALA A 37 4.27 -5.76 8.04
N ALA A 38 4.10 -5.60 6.73
CA ALA A 38 4.42 -6.64 5.76
C ALA A 38 5.88 -7.09 5.84
N ILE A 39 6.84 -6.15 5.86
CA ILE A 39 8.28 -6.48 5.98
C ILE A 39 8.56 -7.20 7.30
N THR A 40 7.96 -6.75 8.41
CA THR A 40 8.13 -7.37 9.73
C THR A 40 7.58 -8.80 9.74
N LEU A 41 6.36 -8.99 9.23
CA LEU A 41 5.71 -10.29 9.12
C LEU A 41 6.49 -11.26 8.22
N ILE A 42 7.04 -10.78 7.10
CA ILE A 42 7.91 -11.59 6.22
C ILE A 42 9.19 -11.99 6.96
N SER A 43 9.79 -11.07 7.73
CA SER A 43 10.96 -11.37 8.56
C SER A 43 10.65 -12.46 9.58
N LEU A 44 9.52 -12.35 10.28
CA LEU A 44 9.08 -13.35 11.26
C LEU A 44 8.77 -14.70 10.59
N THR A 45 8.21 -14.68 9.38
CA THR A 45 7.86 -15.89 8.63
C THR A 45 9.09 -16.75 8.32
N ARG A 46 10.23 -16.09 8.08
CA ARG A 46 11.50 -16.78 7.83
C ARG A 46 12.07 -17.44 9.08
N SER A 47 11.77 -16.93 10.28
CA SER A 47 12.23 -17.52 11.54
C SER A 47 11.27 -18.57 12.09
N ASP A 48 9.97 -18.37 11.93
CA ASP A 48 8.93 -19.27 12.43
C ASP A 48 7.70 -19.20 11.50
N LEU A 49 7.60 -20.20 10.63
CA LEU A 49 6.55 -20.25 9.61
C LEU A 49 5.18 -20.56 10.23
N SER A 50 5.13 -21.54 11.15
CA SER A 50 3.89 -21.96 11.81
C SER A 50 3.32 -20.84 12.67
N GLY A 51 4.18 -20.26 13.53
CA GLY A 51 3.78 -19.23 14.47
C GLY A 51 3.35 -17.93 13.82
N THR A 52 3.69 -17.71 12.54
CA THR A 52 3.31 -16.49 11.82
C THR A 52 1.94 -16.52 11.15
N ILE A 53 1.36 -17.71 10.93
CA ILE A 53 0.05 -17.85 10.26
C ILE A 53 -1.05 -16.98 10.90
N PRO A 54 -1.26 -17.00 12.23
CA PRO A 54 -2.32 -16.20 12.86
C PRO A 54 -2.14 -14.69 12.68
N TYR A 55 -0.89 -14.23 12.61
CA TYR A 55 -0.59 -12.81 12.39
C TYR A 55 -0.94 -12.39 10.95
N TRP A 56 -0.71 -13.26 9.96
CA TRP A 56 -1.13 -13.00 8.58
C TRP A 56 -2.65 -13.06 8.41
N GLU A 57 -3.33 -14.00 9.08
CA GLU A 57 -4.79 -14.06 9.14
C GLU A 57 -5.39 -12.77 9.73
N THR A 58 -4.71 -12.16 10.70
CA THR A 58 -5.10 -10.87 11.30
C THR A 58 -4.69 -9.68 10.42
N PHE A 59 -3.58 -9.78 9.70
CA PHE A 59 -3.10 -8.69 8.85
C PHE A 59 -4.01 -8.47 7.63
N LEU A 60 -4.56 -9.54 7.05
CA LEU A 60 -5.47 -9.45 5.90
C LEU A 60 -6.67 -8.51 6.13
N PRO A 61 -7.49 -8.64 7.20
CA PRO A 61 -8.57 -7.70 7.46
C PRO A 61 -8.07 -6.28 7.79
N VAL A 62 -6.85 -6.12 8.32
CA VAL A 62 -6.23 -4.80 8.47
C VAL A 62 -5.95 -4.17 7.11
N VAL A 63 -5.42 -4.92 6.14
CA VAL A 63 -5.23 -4.43 4.77
C VAL A 63 -6.57 -4.04 4.14
N ALA A 64 -7.60 -4.87 4.30
CA ALA A 64 -8.96 -4.58 3.84
C ALA A 64 -9.52 -3.28 4.44
N PHE A 65 -9.36 -3.11 5.75
CA PHE A 65 -9.82 -1.92 6.45
C PHE A 65 -9.08 -0.65 5.99
N ILE A 66 -7.75 -0.71 5.86
CA ILE A 66 -6.95 0.40 5.33
C ILE A 66 -7.37 0.74 3.90
N SER A 67 -7.70 -0.27 3.09
CA SER A 67 -8.19 -0.09 1.71
C SER A 67 -9.53 0.65 1.67
N LEU A 68 -10.48 0.29 2.53
CA LEU A 68 -11.76 1.00 2.64
C LEU A 68 -11.57 2.48 2.99
N LEU A 69 -10.68 2.79 3.94
CA LEU A 69 -10.45 4.17 4.39
C LEU A 69 -9.71 5.03 3.36
N SER A 70 -8.95 4.41 2.45
CA SER A 70 -8.06 5.16 1.55
C SER A 70 -8.73 5.74 0.30
N GLY A 71 -9.99 5.37 0.05
CA GLY A 71 -10.68 5.60 -1.22
C GLY A 71 -11.18 6.99 -1.53
N PHE A 72 -11.34 7.84 -0.52
CA PHE A 72 -12.02 9.11 -0.69
C PHE A 72 -11.31 10.05 -1.66
N GLY A 73 -9.98 9.96 -1.77
CA GLY A 73 -9.21 10.76 -2.71
C GLY A 73 -9.42 10.35 -4.18
N PRO A 74 -9.07 9.10 -4.56
CA PRO A 74 -9.26 8.60 -5.92
C PRO A 74 -10.71 8.67 -6.42
N ALA A 75 -11.69 8.37 -5.56
CA ALA A 75 -13.12 8.46 -5.91
C ALA A 75 -13.52 9.89 -6.30
N TYR A 76 -13.04 10.91 -5.57
CA TYR A 76 -13.31 12.31 -5.88
C TYR A 76 -12.68 12.75 -7.21
N VAL A 77 -11.47 12.30 -7.52
CA VAL A 77 -10.81 12.61 -8.80
C VAL A 77 -11.60 12.02 -9.96
N ARG A 78 -12.10 10.79 -9.81
CA ARG A 78 -12.83 10.02 -10.83
C ARG A 78 -14.32 10.34 -10.96
N ASP A 79 -14.84 11.33 -10.22
CA ASP A 79 -16.28 11.65 -10.15
C ASP A 79 -17.16 10.45 -9.76
N GLN A 80 -16.60 9.50 -9.01
CA GLN A 80 -17.32 8.32 -8.55
C GLN A 80 -18.00 8.58 -7.20
N PRO A 81 -19.23 8.09 -6.98
CA PRO A 81 -19.87 8.15 -5.68
C PRO A 81 -19.02 7.40 -4.64
N SER A 82 -18.73 8.04 -3.51
CA SER A 82 -17.97 7.42 -2.40
C SER A 82 -18.63 6.13 -1.91
N LEU A 83 -19.96 6.06 -1.93
CA LEU A 83 -20.72 4.86 -1.56
C LEU A 83 -20.45 3.68 -2.51
N LEU A 84 -20.38 3.92 -3.82
CA LEU A 84 -20.06 2.85 -4.78
C LEU A 84 -18.63 2.34 -4.59
N TYR A 85 -17.69 3.24 -4.32
CA TYR A 85 -16.31 2.86 -4.00
C TYR A 85 -16.26 1.96 -2.75
N VAL A 86 -16.90 2.38 -1.66
CA VAL A 86 -16.90 1.61 -0.40
C VAL A 86 -17.56 0.25 -0.59
N LEU A 87 -18.66 0.19 -1.35
CA LEU A 87 -19.32 -1.07 -1.68
C LEU A 87 -18.42 -2.00 -2.50
N GLN A 88 -17.73 -1.47 -3.52
CA GLN A 88 -16.80 -2.25 -4.34
C GLN A 88 -15.64 -2.81 -3.49
N GLN A 89 -15.07 -2.00 -2.60
CA GLN A 89 -14.03 -2.46 -1.68
C GLN A 89 -14.55 -3.50 -0.70
N ALA A 90 -15.71 -3.27 -0.09
CA ALA A 90 -16.33 -4.22 0.83
C ALA A 90 -16.63 -5.56 0.15
N LEU A 91 -17.13 -5.54 -1.08
CA LEU A 91 -17.36 -6.75 -1.87
C LEU A 91 -16.04 -7.45 -2.23
N HIS A 92 -15.04 -6.72 -2.70
CA HIS A 92 -13.74 -7.28 -3.08
C HIS A 92 -13.06 -7.99 -1.90
N TRP A 93 -12.90 -7.31 -0.77
CA TRP A 93 -12.29 -7.88 0.41
C TRP A 93 -13.19 -8.92 1.08
N GLY A 94 -14.51 -8.73 1.06
CA GLY A 94 -15.48 -9.69 1.57
C GLY A 94 -15.43 -11.02 0.81
N ILE A 95 -15.29 -10.99 -0.52
CA ILE A 95 -15.10 -12.18 -1.34
C ILE A 95 -13.78 -12.87 -1.01
N LEU A 96 -12.69 -12.13 -0.87
CA LEU A 96 -11.38 -12.70 -0.53
C LEU A 96 -11.38 -13.37 0.86
N ILE A 97 -11.91 -12.69 1.87
CA ILE A 97 -12.05 -13.22 3.23
C ILE A 97 -13.00 -14.42 3.24
N GLY A 98 -14.14 -14.30 2.54
CA GLY A 98 -15.11 -15.37 2.40
C GLY A 98 -14.52 -16.61 1.72
N LEU A 99 -13.66 -16.43 0.72
CA LEU A 99 -12.93 -17.52 0.08
C LEU A 99 -11.98 -18.22 1.06
N LEU A 100 -11.19 -17.47 1.83
CA LEU A 100 -10.30 -18.07 2.83
C LEU A 100 -11.07 -18.82 3.92
N TRP A 101 -12.20 -18.26 4.37
CA TRP A 101 -13.09 -18.93 5.31
C TRP A 101 -13.70 -20.21 4.70
N LEU A 102 -14.11 -20.17 3.43
CA LEU A 102 -14.61 -21.35 2.72
C LEU A 102 -13.52 -22.42 2.61
N LEU A 103 -12.30 -22.06 2.18
CA LEU A 103 -11.17 -23.00 2.10
C LEU A 103 -10.88 -23.64 3.47
N HIS A 104 -10.94 -22.85 4.54
CA HIS A 104 -10.76 -23.37 5.89
C HIS A 104 -11.87 -24.37 6.27
N THR A 105 -13.14 -24.04 6.05
CA THR A 105 -14.28 -24.93 6.37
C THR A 105 -14.33 -26.19 5.50
N GLN A 106 -13.81 -26.13 4.27
CA GLN A 106 -13.65 -27.30 3.39
C GLN A 106 -12.42 -28.17 3.73
N GLY A 107 -11.71 -27.86 4.82
CA GLY A 107 -10.56 -28.65 5.28
C GLY A 107 -9.27 -28.43 4.50
N VAL A 108 -9.21 -27.45 3.58
CA VAL A 108 -7.99 -27.16 2.78
C VAL A 108 -6.81 -26.83 3.68
N ARG A 109 -7.05 -26.08 4.77
CA ARG A 109 -6.01 -25.79 5.78
C ARG A 109 -5.45 -27.05 6.45
N ALA A 110 -6.28 -28.06 6.67
CA ALA A 110 -5.86 -29.32 7.30
C ALA A 110 -5.18 -30.27 6.28
N SER A 111 -5.51 -30.14 5.00
CA SER A 111 -4.96 -30.94 3.91
C SER A 111 -3.60 -30.44 3.41
N LEU A 112 -3.33 -29.14 3.54
CA LEU A 112 -2.05 -28.53 3.18
C LEU A 112 -1.08 -28.55 4.37
N ASN A 113 0.21 -28.63 4.07
CA ASN A 113 1.19 -28.30 5.11
C ASN A 113 1.18 -26.79 5.41
N GLU A 114 1.75 -26.40 6.55
CA GLU A 114 1.74 -25.00 7.01
C GLU A 114 2.39 -24.03 6.00
N GLN A 115 3.45 -24.48 5.32
CA GLN A 115 4.17 -23.69 4.32
C GLN A 115 3.32 -23.45 3.08
N GLU A 116 2.67 -24.48 2.56
CA GLU A 116 1.75 -24.40 1.42
C GLU A 116 0.56 -23.50 1.73
N TYR A 117 -0.04 -23.67 2.91
CA TYR A 117 -1.15 -22.83 3.35
C TYR A 117 -0.74 -21.36 3.46
N LEU A 118 0.41 -21.08 4.08
CA LEU A 118 0.91 -19.72 4.21
C LEU A 118 1.20 -19.08 2.85
N ILE A 119 1.92 -19.78 1.97
CA ILE A 119 2.23 -19.29 0.61
C ILE A 119 0.94 -19.02 -0.17
N MET A 120 -0.05 -19.93 -0.10
CA MET A 120 -1.36 -19.74 -0.72
C MET A 120 -2.03 -18.46 -0.20
N MET A 121 -2.08 -18.27 1.12
CA MET A 121 -2.68 -17.09 1.74
C MET A 121 -1.97 -15.80 1.33
N LEU A 122 -0.63 -15.80 1.28
CA LEU A 122 0.16 -14.64 0.85
C LEU A 122 -0.05 -14.30 -0.62
N TYR A 123 -0.14 -15.29 -1.50
CA TYR A 123 -0.49 -15.06 -2.90
C TYR A 123 -1.92 -14.50 -3.04
N LEU A 124 -2.89 -15.04 -2.30
CA LEU A 124 -4.26 -14.51 -2.29
C LEU A 124 -4.31 -13.06 -1.79
N LEU A 125 -3.57 -12.74 -0.74
CA LEU A 125 -3.44 -11.37 -0.23
C LEU A 125 -2.78 -10.44 -1.26
N GLY A 126 -1.68 -10.88 -1.88
CA GLY A 126 -0.94 -10.11 -2.88
C GLY A 126 -1.76 -9.85 -4.13
N LEU A 127 -2.37 -10.89 -4.71
CA LEU A 127 -3.23 -10.78 -5.89
C LEU A 127 -4.52 -10.01 -5.59
N GLY A 128 -5.13 -10.24 -4.43
CA GLY A 128 -6.28 -9.47 -3.97
C GLY A 128 -5.95 -7.98 -3.84
N SER A 129 -4.81 -7.65 -3.24
CA SER A 129 -4.34 -6.25 -3.15
C SER A 129 -4.05 -5.66 -4.53
N LEU A 130 -3.44 -6.44 -5.43
CA LEU A 130 -3.13 -6.02 -6.80
C LEU A 130 -4.42 -5.68 -7.56
N LEU A 131 -5.44 -6.54 -7.48
CA LEU A 131 -6.72 -6.34 -8.14
C LEU A 131 -7.48 -5.13 -7.57
N ALA A 132 -7.51 -4.98 -6.23
CA ALA A 132 -8.04 -3.77 -5.58
C ALA A 132 -7.32 -2.51 -6.09
N GLY A 133 -6.02 -2.63 -6.33
CA GLY A 133 -5.20 -1.55 -6.83
C GLY A 133 -5.48 -1.15 -8.27
N LEU A 134 -5.57 -2.12 -9.16
CA LEU A 134 -5.82 -1.91 -10.58
C LEU A 134 -7.18 -1.27 -10.83
N HIS A 135 -8.21 -1.70 -10.11
CA HIS A 135 -9.57 -1.20 -10.31
C HIS A 135 -9.89 0.05 -9.50
N MET A 136 -9.48 0.11 -8.23
CA MET A 136 -9.93 1.16 -7.31
C MET A 136 -8.81 2.17 -7.00
N ASP A 137 -7.61 1.69 -6.65
CA ASP A 137 -6.60 2.57 -6.04
C ASP A 137 -5.15 2.12 -6.25
N TRP A 138 -4.47 2.74 -7.21
CA TRP A 138 -3.19 2.28 -7.75
C TRP A 138 -2.07 2.06 -6.72
N LYS A 139 -2.12 2.72 -5.55
CA LYS A 139 -1.12 2.46 -4.49
C LYS A 139 -1.18 1.03 -3.94
N PHE A 140 -2.37 0.41 -3.93
CA PHE A 140 -2.54 -1.00 -3.58
C PHE A 140 -2.05 -1.92 -4.68
N ALA A 141 -1.96 -1.46 -5.93
CA ALA A 141 -1.41 -2.26 -7.02
C ALA A 141 0.09 -2.48 -6.78
N VAL A 142 0.79 -1.41 -6.41
CA VAL A 142 2.22 -1.47 -6.04
C VAL A 142 2.43 -2.34 -4.79
N PHE A 143 1.61 -2.18 -3.76
CA PHE A 143 1.67 -3.02 -2.56
C PHE A 143 1.38 -4.50 -2.85
N GLY A 144 0.38 -4.79 -3.68
CA GLY A 144 0.06 -6.15 -4.11
C GLY A 144 1.18 -6.80 -4.92
N ALA A 145 1.78 -6.05 -5.84
CA ALA A 145 2.95 -6.51 -6.60
C ALA A 145 4.13 -6.82 -5.66
N PHE A 146 4.38 -5.95 -4.67
CA PHE A 146 5.38 -6.19 -3.64
C PHE A 146 5.09 -7.47 -2.83
N MET A 147 3.85 -7.69 -2.43
CA MET A 147 3.43 -8.90 -1.69
C MET A 147 3.60 -10.17 -2.52
N VAL A 148 3.19 -10.16 -3.80
CA VAL A 148 3.39 -11.31 -4.72
C VAL A 148 4.87 -11.60 -4.89
N PHE A 149 5.69 -10.55 -5.05
CA PHE A 149 7.14 -10.70 -5.13
C PHE A 149 7.73 -11.32 -3.86
N CYS A 150 7.34 -10.85 -2.67
CA CYS A 150 7.80 -11.42 -1.40
C CYS A 150 7.38 -12.88 -1.23
N THR A 151 6.15 -13.20 -1.63
CA THR A 151 5.63 -14.58 -1.60
C THR A 151 6.43 -15.49 -2.51
N PHE A 152 6.76 -15.02 -3.72
CA PHE A 152 7.62 -15.74 -4.65
C PHE A 152 8.99 -16.06 -4.03
N VAL A 153 9.64 -15.05 -3.42
CA VAL A 153 10.93 -15.22 -2.73
C VAL A 153 10.83 -16.20 -1.55
N LEU A 154 9.72 -16.21 -0.81
CA LEU A 154 9.48 -17.17 0.27
C LEU A 154 9.22 -18.60 -0.25
N SER A 155 8.58 -18.73 -1.41
CA SER A 155 8.19 -20.04 -1.98
C SER A 155 9.33 -20.83 -2.62
N SER A 156 10.41 -20.15 -3.01
CA SER A 156 11.55 -20.75 -3.71
C SER A 156 12.88 -20.23 -3.15
N PRO A 157 13.24 -20.60 -1.91
CA PRO A 157 14.49 -20.14 -1.29
C PRO A 157 15.74 -20.61 -2.05
N GLU A 158 15.65 -21.71 -2.79
CA GLU A 158 16.79 -22.30 -3.54
C GLU A 158 16.84 -21.89 -5.02
N ASN A 159 15.74 -21.39 -5.58
CA ASN A 159 15.60 -21.12 -7.02
C ASN A 159 15.56 -19.61 -7.30
N THR A 160 16.69 -18.98 -7.01
CA THR A 160 16.85 -17.53 -6.95
C THR A 160 17.44 -16.95 -8.25
N ALA A 161 17.28 -17.65 -9.39
CA ALA A 161 17.73 -17.18 -10.70
C ALA A 161 17.12 -15.81 -11.07
N LEU A 162 15.84 -15.60 -10.73
CA LEU A 162 15.15 -14.32 -10.90
C LEU A 162 15.71 -13.22 -9.98
N LEU A 163 16.13 -13.55 -8.77
CA LEU A 163 16.80 -12.61 -7.86
C LEU A 163 18.18 -12.20 -8.38
N GLY A 164 18.87 -13.10 -9.10
CA GLY A 164 20.09 -12.79 -9.83
C GLY A 164 19.83 -11.76 -10.93
N THR A 165 18.87 -12.02 -11.83
CA THR A 165 18.54 -11.09 -12.92
C THR A 165 18.08 -9.72 -12.42
N ILE A 166 17.23 -9.68 -11.39
CA ILE A 166 16.78 -8.43 -10.79
C ILE A 166 17.94 -7.76 -10.04
N GLY A 167 18.73 -8.51 -9.28
CA GLY A 167 19.92 -8.03 -8.58
C GLY A 167 20.92 -7.36 -9.52
N ASP A 168 21.25 -8.00 -10.65
CA ASP A 168 22.15 -7.46 -11.68
C ASP A 168 21.58 -6.19 -12.33
N THR A 169 20.28 -6.15 -12.60
CA THR A 169 19.60 -4.98 -13.17
C THR A 169 19.67 -3.76 -12.24
N PHE A 170 19.63 -3.99 -10.92
CA PHE A 170 19.72 -2.93 -9.91
C PHE A 170 21.12 -2.74 -9.31
N GLY A 171 22.14 -3.43 -9.84
CA GLY A 171 23.53 -3.33 -9.37
C GLY A 171 23.77 -3.88 -7.96
N ILE A 172 22.90 -4.77 -7.47
CA ILE A 172 22.99 -5.39 -6.15
C ILE A 172 23.78 -6.69 -6.29
N THR A 173 25.08 -6.63 -5.97
CA THR A 173 25.94 -7.82 -5.89
C THR A 173 25.44 -8.77 -4.78
N ASN A 174 25.35 -10.08 -5.04
CA ASN A 174 24.93 -11.12 -4.09
C ASN A 174 23.51 -10.98 -3.49
N ALA A 175 22.52 -10.61 -4.31
CA ALA A 175 21.10 -10.56 -3.90
C ALA A 175 20.56 -11.88 -3.28
N GLN A 176 21.15 -13.03 -3.63
CA GLN A 176 20.77 -14.34 -3.11
C GLN A 176 21.28 -14.59 -1.68
N GLU A 177 22.41 -13.99 -1.28
CA GLU A 177 23.03 -14.19 0.04
C GLU A 177 22.31 -13.39 1.14
N HIS A 178 21.58 -12.34 0.75
CA HIS A 178 20.89 -11.43 1.67
C HIS A 178 19.43 -11.16 1.27
N PRO A 179 18.56 -12.18 1.28
CA PRO A 179 17.17 -12.06 0.81
C PRO A 179 16.36 -11.03 1.61
N MET A 180 16.67 -10.82 2.89
CA MET A 180 15.99 -9.79 3.71
C MET A 180 16.39 -8.37 3.29
N THR A 181 17.64 -8.14 2.94
CA THR A 181 18.10 -6.85 2.41
C THR A 181 17.40 -6.55 1.09
N PHE A 182 17.25 -7.57 0.24
CA PHE A 182 16.53 -7.44 -1.02
C PHE A 182 15.05 -7.08 -0.80
N ILE A 183 14.36 -7.82 0.07
CA ILE A 183 12.95 -7.54 0.43
C ILE A 183 12.79 -6.13 1.01
N ALA A 184 13.71 -5.70 1.88
CA ALA A 184 13.69 -4.36 2.44
C ALA A 184 13.88 -3.28 1.36
N ILE A 185 14.85 -3.44 0.46
CA ILE A 185 15.09 -2.51 -0.66
C ILE A 185 13.86 -2.46 -1.57
N THR A 186 13.34 -3.62 -2.00
CA THR A 186 12.13 -3.68 -2.83
C THR A 186 10.94 -3.05 -2.12
N GLY A 187 10.78 -3.28 -0.82
CA GLY A 187 9.76 -2.66 0.01
C GLY A 187 9.89 -1.14 0.08
N CYS A 188 11.11 -0.61 0.23
CA CYS A 188 11.38 0.82 0.18
C CYS A 188 11.02 1.43 -1.19
N VAL A 189 11.42 0.78 -2.29
CA VAL A 189 11.11 1.23 -3.66
C VAL A 189 9.60 1.24 -3.89
N ALA A 190 8.91 0.16 -3.50
CA ALA A 190 7.47 0.04 -3.62
C ALA A 190 6.74 1.09 -2.77
N PHE A 191 7.19 1.32 -1.54
CA PHE A 191 6.67 2.37 -0.66
C PHE A 191 6.84 3.77 -1.27
N LEU A 192 8.00 4.08 -1.85
CA LEU A 192 8.25 5.36 -2.52
C LEU A 192 7.33 5.53 -3.74
N ALA A 193 7.18 4.50 -4.57
CA ALA A 193 6.26 4.53 -5.70
C ALA A 193 4.81 4.75 -5.26
N SER A 194 4.33 4.02 -4.24
CA SER A 194 3.01 4.25 -3.62
C SER A 194 2.85 5.67 -3.07
N THR A 195 3.91 6.24 -2.49
CA THR A 195 3.92 7.61 -1.96
C THR A 195 3.79 8.65 -3.08
N LEU A 196 4.50 8.47 -4.19
CA LEU A 196 4.38 9.36 -5.36
C LEU A 196 2.95 9.33 -5.94
N ILE A 197 2.33 8.16 -6.00
CA ILE A 197 0.92 8.01 -6.41
C ILE A 197 -0.02 8.79 -5.47
N LEU A 198 0.21 8.69 -4.15
CA LEU A 198 -0.58 9.41 -3.15
C LEU A 198 -0.44 10.94 -3.30
N ILE A 199 0.79 11.43 -3.50
CA ILE A 199 1.04 12.85 -3.71
C ILE A 199 0.38 13.33 -5.02
N GLY A 200 0.50 12.54 -6.11
CA GLY A 200 -0.11 12.85 -7.40
C GLY A 200 -1.63 12.93 -7.34
N THR A 201 -2.28 11.97 -6.68
CA THR A 201 -3.75 11.99 -6.50
C THR A 201 -4.20 13.20 -5.69
N ARG A 202 -3.47 13.59 -4.65
CA ARG A 202 -3.76 14.81 -3.87
C ARG A 202 -3.59 16.09 -4.70
N GLY A 203 -2.53 16.17 -5.50
CA GLY A 203 -2.33 17.30 -6.43
C GLY A 203 -3.49 17.45 -7.43
N ALA A 204 -3.98 16.32 -7.97
CA ALA A 204 -5.13 16.31 -8.86
C ALA A 204 -6.42 16.79 -8.16
N ILE A 205 -6.65 16.41 -6.90
CA ILE A 205 -7.78 16.89 -6.08
C ILE A 205 -7.72 18.42 -5.90
N MET A 206 -6.55 18.96 -5.56
CA MET A 206 -6.36 20.40 -5.36
C MET A 206 -6.61 21.17 -6.66
N SER A 207 -6.08 20.69 -7.79
CA SER A 207 -6.32 21.27 -9.11
C SER A 207 -7.81 21.32 -9.46
N LYS A 208 -8.52 20.20 -9.25
CA LYS A 208 -9.96 20.10 -9.52
C LYS A 208 -10.79 21.05 -8.64
N ARG A 209 -10.45 21.18 -7.36
CA ARG A 209 -11.10 22.13 -6.45
C ARG A 209 -10.86 23.59 -6.86
N ALA A 210 -9.64 23.91 -7.28
CA ALA A 210 -9.30 25.25 -7.76
C ALA A 210 -10.04 25.59 -9.07
N ALA A 211 -10.23 24.62 -9.96
CA ALA A 211 -11.02 24.80 -11.18
C ALA A 211 -12.51 25.02 -10.86
N ALA A 212 -13.09 24.24 -9.96
CA ALA A 212 -14.49 24.40 -9.54
C ALA A 212 -14.76 25.73 -8.82
N ALA A 213 -13.78 26.29 -8.11
CA ALA A 213 -13.90 27.59 -7.46
C ALA A 213 -13.81 28.79 -8.44
N ARG A 214 -13.38 28.56 -9.69
CA ARG A 214 -13.29 29.58 -10.74
C ARG A 214 -14.48 29.55 -11.71
N ALA A 215 -15.28 28.49 -11.67
CA ALA A 215 -16.49 28.31 -12.48
C ALA A 215 -17.70 28.91 -11.75
#